data_AF-A0A7X2SS45-F1
#
_entry.id   AF-A0A7X2SS45-F1
#
_cell.length_a   1.000
_cell.length_b   1.000
_cell.length_c   1.000
_cell.angle_alpha   90.00
_cell.angle_beta   90.00
_cell.angle_gamma   90.00
#
_symmetry.space_group_name_H-M   'P 1'
#
loop_
_entity.id
_entity.type
_entity.pdbx_description
1 polymer ?
#
loop_
_entity_poly.entity_id
_entity_poly.type
_entity_poly.pdbx_seq_one_letter_code
_entity_poly.pdbx_strand_id
1 'polypeptide(L)'
;MSLVTSAIGQGLLWGILALGLFLTFRILNFPDMTVEGTFPFGAAVCVSALVHGVNPIVATALSFGAGLLTGLMTGLLYTKGRIPILLAGILVMTGIYSINLRILGRANVGLMHQKTLFSPEFLKNLPDGFDSVCVGIIFTIVIVILLAVFLNTDIGQAFIATGDNEKMA
;
A
#
# COMPACT_ATOMS: atom_id res chain seq x y z
N MET A 1 6.19 18.34 -21.74
CA MET A 1 6.89 17.05 -21.65
C MET A 1 6.89 16.50 -20.21
N SER A 2 7.03 17.33 -19.17
CA SER A 2 7.00 16.90 -17.75
C SER A 2 5.67 16.33 -17.24
N LEU A 3 4.53 16.79 -17.78
CA LEU A 3 3.21 16.29 -17.35
C LEU A 3 3.02 14.80 -17.70
N VAL A 4 3.45 14.40 -18.91
CA VAL A 4 3.32 13.02 -19.39
C VAL A 4 4.23 12.08 -18.61
N THR A 5 5.47 12.48 -18.34
CA THR A 5 6.42 11.67 -17.57
C THR A 5 5.97 11.50 -16.12
N SER A 6 5.49 12.58 -15.48
CA SER A 6 4.92 12.52 -14.13
C SER A 6 3.66 11.65 -14.06
N ALA A 7 2.77 11.75 -15.05
CA ALA A 7 1.57 10.91 -15.13
C ALA A 7 1.90 9.41 -15.25
N ILE A 8 2.94 9.06 -16.01
CA ILE A 8 3.42 7.68 -16.11
C ILE A 8 3.97 7.20 -14.77
N GLY A 9 4.79 8.00 -14.09
CA GLY A 9 5.36 7.65 -12.79
C GLY A 9 4.27 7.46 -11.72
N GLN A 10 3.29 8.35 -11.67
CA GLN A 10 2.12 8.20 -10.80
C GLN A 10 1.32 6.95 -11.18
N GLY A 11 1.05 6.72 -12.46
CA GLY A 11 0.32 5.54 -12.93
C GLY A 11 0.97 4.22 -12.50
N LEU A 12 2.31 4.13 -12.55
CA LEU A 12 3.06 2.97 -12.07
C LEU A 12 2.86 2.75 -10.56
N LEU A 13 2.91 3.81 -9.76
CA LEU A 13 2.72 3.72 -8.30
C LEU A 13 1.27 3.38 -7.93
N TRP A 14 0.29 3.97 -8.60
CA TRP A 14 -1.13 3.61 -8.44
C TRP A 14 -1.44 2.20 -8.93
N GLY A 15 -0.68 1.68 -9.90
CA GLY A 15 -0.77 0.29 -10.35
C GLY A 15 -0.51 -0.73 -9.24
N ILE A 16 0.33 -0.39 -8.25
CA ILE A 16 0.57 -1.27 -7.09
C ILE A 16 -0.70 -1.41 -6.23
N LEU A 17 -1.47 -0.33 -6.06
CA LEU A 17 -2.79 -0.40 -5.40
C LEU A 17 -3.75 -1.31 -6.19
N ALA A 18 -3.75 -1.20 -7.52
CA ALA A 18 -4.57 -2.05 -8.37
C ALA A 18 -4.18 -3.53 -8.27
N LEU A 19 -2.89 -3.85 -8.11
CA LEU A 19 -2.44 -5.23 -7.83
C LEU A 19 -2.99 -5.74 -6.50
N GLY A 20 -2.99 -4.92 -5.46
CA GLY A 20 -3.59 -5.27 -4.16
C GLY A 20 -5.08 -5.61 -4.27
N LEU A 21 -5.85 -4.76 -4.96
CA LEU A 21 -7.27 -5.01 -5.24
C LEU A 21 -7.48 -6.26 -6.12
N PHE A 22 -6.61 -6.50 -7.10
CA PHE A 22 -6.69 -7.68 -7.94
C PHE A 22 -6.51 -8.97 -7.13
N LEU A 23 -5.57 -9.00 -6.20
CA LEU A 23 -5.35 -10.17 -5.33
C LEU A 23 -6.60 -10.50 -4.51
N THR A 24 -7.24 -9.50 -3.89
CA THR A 24 -8.42 -9.73 -3.04
C THR A 24 -9.63 -10.12 -3.89
N PHE A 25 -9.98 -9.31 -4.90
CA PHE A 25 -11.20 -9.52 -5.69
C PHE A 25 -11.12 -10.71 -6.64
N ARG A 26 -9.97 -10.95 -7.28
CA ARG A 26 -9.87 -11.92 -8.37
C ARG A 26 -9.21 -13.23 -7.98
N ILE A 27 -8.19 -13.20 -7.13
CA ILE A 27 -7.50 -14.42 -6.70
C ILE A 27 -8.22 -15.02 -5.48
N LEU A 28 -8.38 -14.24 -4.41
CA LEU A 28 -9.03 -14.72 -3.19
C LEU A 28 -10.57 -14.75 -3.31
N ASN A 29 -11.14 -14.18 -4.37
CA ASN A 29 -12.59 -14.04 -4.58
C ASN A 29 -13.30 -13.39 -3.37
N PHE A 30 -12.63 -12.39 -2.80
CA PHE A 30 -12.92 -11.81 -1.50
C PHE A 30 -12.96 -10.29 -1.63
N PRO A 31 -14.15 -9.67 -1.66
CA PRO A 31 -14.29 -8.25 -1.98
C PRO A 31 -13.92 -7.37 -0.79
N ASP A 32 -12.63 -7.28 -0.50
CA ASP A 32 -12.07 -6.48 0.58
C ASP A 32 -11.65 -5.09 0.12
N MET A 33 -12.38 -4.08 0.61
CA MET A 33 -12.12 -2.65 0.38
C MET A 33 -11.07 -2.06 1.32
N THR A 34 -10.50 -2.85 2.24
CA THR A 34 -9.44 -2.39 3.17
C THR A 34 -8.23 -1.83 2.42
N VAL A 35 -7.93 -2.35 1.23
CA VAL A 35 -6.82 -1.88 0.38
C VAL A 35 -6.91 -0.37 0.13
N GLU A 36 -8.11 0.15 -0.14
CA GLU A 36 -8.33 1.58 -0.36
C GLU A 36 -8.06 2.44 0.89
N GLY A 37 -8.30 1.89 2.09
CA GLY A 37 -8.01 2.57 3.36
C GLY A 37 -6.54 2.47 3.78
N THR A 38 -5.90 1.32 3.54
CA THR A 38 -4.49 1.07 3.91
C THR A 38 -3.51 1.89 3.10
N PHE A 39 -3.79 2.16 1.82
CA PHE A 39 -2.92 2.94 0.96
C PHE A 39 -2.67 4.37 1.48
N PRO A 40 -3.69 5.20 1.76
CA PRO A 40 -3.48 6.52 2.36
C PRO A 40 -2.96 6.43 3.81
N PHE A 41 -3.23 5.35 4.54
CA PHE A 41 -2.69 5.15 5.89
C PHE A 41 -1.20 4.90 5.93
N GLY A 42 -0.71 4.05 5.03
CA GLY A 42 0.72 3.89 4.82
C GLY A 42 1.39 5.23 4.52
N ALA A 43 0.79 6.04 3.65
CA ALA A 43 1.28 7.40 3.36
C ALA A 43 1.25 8.30 4.61
N ALA A 44 0.16 8.33 5.37
CA ALA A 44 0.03 9.15 6.58
C ALA A 44 1.08 8.79 7.64
N VAL A 45 1.34 7.50 7.86
CA VAL A 45 2.37 7.02 8.79
C VAL A 45 3.77 7.42 8.31
N CYS A 46 4.06 7.24 7.01
CA CYS A 46 5.35 7.62 6.43
C CYS A 46 5.60 9.13 6.57
N VAL A 47 4.63 9.95 6.15
CA VAL A 47 4.72 11.41 6.20
C VAL A 47 4.85 11.90 7.65
N SER A 48 4.05 11.35 8.57
CA SER A 48 4.15 11.71 9.98
C SER A 48 5.54 11.39 10.55
N ALA A 49 6.09 10.20 10.26
CA ALA A 49 7.44 9.84 10.69
C ALA A 49 8.52 10.76 10.10
N LEU A 50 8.42 11.10 8.81
CA LEU A 50 9.34 12.03 8.14
C LEU A 50 9.29 13.43 8.77
N VAL A 51 8.10 13.92 9.12
CA VAL A 51 7.93 15.23 9.78
C VAL A 51 8.62 15.26 11.15
N HIS A 52 8.65 14.14 11.85
CA HIS A 52 9.36 13.99 13.12
C HIS A 52 10.88 13.74 12.96
N GLY A 53 11.41 13.82 11.74
CA GLY A 53 12.85 13.69 11.47
C GLY A 53 13.37 12.26 11.40
N VAL A 54 12.49 11.26 11.30
CA VAL A 54 12.88 9.85 11.12
C VAL A 54 13.49 9.67 9.72
N ASN A 55 14.48 8.78 9.62
CA ASN A 55 15.11 8.44 8.33
C ASN A 55 14.06 7.89 7.34
N PRO A 56 14.07 8.33 6.06
CA PRO A 56 13.12 7.86 5.04
C PRO A 56 12.96 6.34 4.93
N ILE A 57 14.05 5.58 5.08
CA ILE A 57 14.00 4.11 4.98
C ILE A 57 13.20 3.52 6.15
N VAL A 58 13.43 4.04 7.36
CA VAL A 58 12.73 3.61 8.58
C VAL A 58 11.26 4.05 8.51
N ALA A 59 10.98 5.25 8.01
CA ALA A 59 9.61 5.72 7.80
C ALA A 59 8.83 4.82 6.83
N THR A 60 9.45 4.36 5.74
CA THR A 60 8.84 3.40 4.81
C THR A 60 8.63 2.03 5.46
N ALA A 61 9.56 1.54 6.27
CA ALA A 61 9.38 0.28 6.99
C ALA A 61 8.24 0.36 8.02
N LEU A 62 8.10 1.47 8.74
CA LEU A 62 6.98 1.72 9.66
C LEU A 62 5.64 1.77 8.91
N SER A 63 5.60 2.43 7.75
CA SER A 63 4.44 2.48 6.87
C SER A 63 3.99 1.08 6.42
N PHE A 64 4.94 0.24 6.00
CA PHE A 64 4.67 -1.15 5.63
C PHE A 64 4.11 -1.96 6.81
N GLY A 65 4.71 -1.84 7.99
CA GLY A 65 4.23 -2.50 9.21
C GLY A 65 2.83 -2.05 9.61
N ALA A 66 2.52 -0.75 9.47
CA ALA A 66 1.19 -0.22 9.74
C ALA A 66 0.14 -0.81 8.78
N GLY A 67 0.45 -0.92 7.49
CA GLY A 67 -0.41 -1.57 6.51
C GLY A 67 -0.66 -3.05 6.81
N LEU A 68 0.38 -3.80 7.21
CA LEU A 68 0.24 -5.21 7.62
C LEU A 68 -0.67 -5.37 8.83
N LEU A 69 -0.51 -4.52 9.85
CA LEU A 69 -1.35 -4.55 11.04
C LEU A 69 -2.81 -4.30 10.70
N THR A 70 -3.08 -3.36 9.81
CA THR A 70 -4.43 -3.14 9.33
C THR A 70 -5.01 -4.37 8.62
N GLY A 71 -4.28 -4.95 7.66
CA GLY A 71 -4.75 -6.13 6.93
C GLY A 71 -5.04 -7.29 7.89
N LEU A 72 -4.20 -7.46 8.90
CA LEU A 72 -4.42 -8.42 9.98
C LEU A 72 -5.72 -8.13 10.74
N MET A 73 -6.03 -6.86 11.05
CA MET A 73 -7.30 -6.51 11.71
C MET A 73 -8.51 -6.91 10.88
N THR A 74 -8.51 -6.65 9.56
CA THR A 74 -9.60 -7.09 8.67
C THR A 74 -9.75 -8.62 8.68
N GLY A 75 -8.63 -9.34 8.55
CA GLY A 75 -8.63 -10.80 8.60
C GLY A 75 -9.15 -11.36 9.92
N LEU A 76 -8.80 -10.74 11.06
CA LEU A 76 -9.29 -11.13 12.39
C LEU A 76 -10.79 -10.85 12.57
N LEU A 77 -11.29 -9.72 12.06
CA LEU A 77 -12.72 -9.40 12.12
C LEU A 77 -13.57 -10.38 11.30
N TYR A 78 -13.04 -10.83 10.16
CA TYR A 78 -13.68 -11.87 9.36
C TYR A 78 -13.63 -13.23 10.06
N THR A 79 -12.42 -13.74 10.34
CA THR A 79 -12.23 -15.12 10.83
C THR A 79 -12.73 -15.34 12.26
N LYS A 80 -12.47 -14.40 13.17
CA LYS A 80 -12.82 -14.52 14.59
C LYS A 80 -14.06 -13.71 14.95
N GLY A 81 -14.23 -12.54 14.34
CA GLY A 81 -15.40 -11.68 14.54
C GLY A 81 -16.66 -12.17 13.82
N ARG A 82 -16.53 -13.09 12.85
CA ARG A 82 -17.63 -13.61 12.02
C ARG A 82 -18.45 -12.51 11.34
N ILE A 83 -17.80 -11.39 11.05
CA ILE A 83 -18.41 -10.26 10.33
C ILE A 83 -18.34 -10.59 8.83
N PRO A 84 -19.41 -10.38 8.05
CA PRO A 84 -19.37 -10.51 6.60
C PRO A 84 -18.22 -9.69 6.02
N ILE A 85 -17.50 -10.26 5.05
CA ILE A 85 -16.21 -9.68 4.67
C ILE A 85 -16.29 -8.23 4.21
N LEU A 86 -17.27 -7.92 3.36
CA LEU A 86 -17.43 -6.58 2.81
C LEU A 86 -17.67 -5.54 3.93
N LEU A 87 -18.38 -5.94 5.00
CA LEU A 87 -18.57 -5.11 6.18
C LEU A 87 -17.28 -4.95 6.98
N ALA A 88 -16.51 -6.02 7.18
CA ALA A 88 -15.22 -5.93 7.86
C ALA A 88 -14.26 -4.98 7.13
N GLY A 89 -14.19 -5.06 5.80
CA GLY A 89 -13.36 -4.18 4.98
C GLY A 89 -13.77 -2.70 5.06
N ILE A 90 -15.06 -2.39 4.91
CA ILE A 90 -15.54 -1.00 5.01
C ILE A 90 -15.36 -0.44 6.44
N LEU A 91 -15.57 -1.27 7.47
CA LEU A 91 -15.42 -0.85 8.87
C LEU A 91 -13.96 -0.50 9.18
N VAL A 92 -13.01 -1.33 8.73
CA VAL A 92 -11.58 -1.07 8.88
C VAL A 92 -11.14 0.15 8.06
N MET A 93 -11.54 0.25 6.80
CA MET A 93 -11.28 1.42 5.94
C MET A 93 -11.75 2.73 6.61
N THR A 94 -12.97 2.74 7.14
CA THR A 94 -13.55 3.93 7.80
C THR A 94 -12.85 4.24 9.12
N GLY A 95 -12.50 3.21 9.90
CA GLY A 95 -11.75 3.37 11.16
C GLY A 95 -10.37 3.98 10.92
N ILE A 96 -9.64 3.47 9.93
CA ILE A 96 -8.35 4.02 9.52
C ILE A 96 -8.46 5.45 9.03
N TYR A 97 -9.51 5.78 8.28
CA TYR A 97 -9.71 7.15 7.82
C TYR A 97 -9.74 8.13 9.00
N SER A 98 -10.43 7.76 10.10
CA SER A 98 -10.40 8.53 11.35
C SER A 98 -9.00 8.60 11.97
N ILE A 99 -8.25 7.50 11.95
CA ILE A 99 -6.86 7.44 12.45
C ILE A 99 -5.94 8.32 11.62
N ASN A 100 -6.08 8.35 10.29
CA ASN A 100 -5.31 9.20 9.38
C ASN A 100 -5.42 10.67 9.77
N LEU A 101 -6.65 11.15 9.96
CA LEU A 101 -6.90 12.52 10.38
C LEU A 101 -6.27 12.83 11.74
N ARG A 102 -6.26 11.86 12.65
CA ARG A 102 -5.65 12.01 13.99
C ARG A 102 -4.12 12.01 13.95
N ILE A 103 -3.51 11.17 13.10
CA ILE A 103 -2.05 11.10 12.92
C ILE A 103 -1.51 12.36 12.25
N LEU A 104 -2.19 12.83 11.20
CA LEU A 104 -1.76 14.01 10.44
C LEU A 104 -2.08 15.32 11.16
N GLY A 105 -3.16 15.36 11.96
CA GLY A 105 -3.61 16.53 12.71
C GLY A 105 -4.07 17.72 11.85
N ARG A 106 -3.87 17.67 10.53
CA ARG A 106 -4.18 18.69 9.53
C ARG A 106 -4.53 18.00 8.21
N ALA A 107 -5.30 18.68 7.36
CA ALA A 107 -5.72 18.13 6.07
C ALA A 107 -4.57 17.99 5.06
N ASN A 108 -3.53 18.82 5.17
CA ASN A 108 -2.37 18.78 4.29
C ASN A 108 -1.07 18.98 5.08
N VAL A 109 -0.12 18.08 4.90
CA VAL A 109 1.20 18.10 5.53
C VAL A 109 2.23 18.13 4.42
N GLY A 110 2.86 19.29 4.20
CA GLY A 110 3.84 19.46 3.13
C GLY A 110 5.21 18.90 3.48
N LEU A 111 5.87 18.23 2.53
CA LEU A 111 7.22 17.66 2.67
C LEU A 111 8.33 18.54 2.09
N MET A 112 8.06 19.81 1.82
CA MET A 112 8.96 20.72 1.07
C MET A 112 10.40 20.83 1.63
N HIS A 113 10.61 20.58 2.93
CA HIS A 113 11.92 20.68 3.59
C HIS A 113 12.43 19.34 4.16
N GLN A 114 11.72 18.23 3.90
CA GLN A 114 12.09 16.94 4.47
C GLN A 114 12.85 16.08 3.48
N LYS A 115 13.82 15.31 3.98
CA LYS A 115 14.47 14.26 3.19
C LYS A 115 13.43 13.17 2.91
N THR A 116 13.31 12.76 1.67
CA THR A 116 12.41 11.72 1.18
C THR A 116 13.20 10.64 0.43
N LEU A 117 12.54 9.53 0.05
CA LEU A 117 13.15 8.53 -0.84
C LEU A 117 13.60 9.12 -2.19
N PHE A 118 13.04 10.25 -2.60
CA PHE A 118 13.35 10.98 -3.84
C PHE A 118 14.50 11.98 -3.68
N SER A 119 15.01 12.18 -2.45
CA SER A 119 16.09 13.13 -2.16
C SER A 119 17.53 12.73 -2.54
N PRO A 120 17.90 11.45 -2.81
CA PRO A 120 19.26 11.10 -3.21
C PRO A 120 19.74 11.88 -4.46
N GLU A 121 21.01 12.28 -4.48
CA GLU A 121 21.59 13.08 -5.58
C GLU A 121 21.48 12.39 -6.94
N PHE A 122 21.53 11.06 -6.97
CA PHE A 122 21.31 10.28 -8.19
C PHE A 122 19.95 10.57 -8.83
N LEU A 123 18.88 10.66 -8.04
CA LEU A 123 17.52 10.93 -8.53
C LEU A 123 17.33 12.40 -8.94
N LYS A 124 18.04 13.32 -8.29
CA LYS A 124 18.02 14.75 -8.65
C LYS A 124 18.74 15.08 -9.95
N ASN A 125 19.65 14.21 -10.38
CA ASN A 125 20.36 14.37 -11.66
C ASN A 125 19.55 13.87 -12.87
N LEU A 126 18.36 13.29 -12.65
CA LEU A 126 17.48 12.87 -13.73
C LEU A 126 16.64 14.05 -14.28
N PRO A 127 16.20 13.98 -15.55
CA PRO A 127 15.29 14.98 -16.12
C PRO A 127 13.97 15.07 -15.32
N ASP A 128 13.36 16.26 -15.30
CA ASP A 128 12.13 16.53 -14.53
C ASP A 128 11.03 15.47 -14.76
N GLY A 129 10.60 14.84 -13.66
CA GLY A 129 9.55 13.81 -13.63
C GLY A 129 10.03 12.37 -13.83
N PHE A 130 11.28 12.15 -14.24
CA PHE A 130 11.84 10.78 -14.37
C PHE A 130 12.16 10.12 -13.03
N ASP A 131 12.31 10.90 -11.96
CA ASP A 131 12.47 10.41 -10.59
C ASP A 131 11.30 9.51 -10.17
N SER A 132 10.07 9.97 -10.41
CA SER A 132 8.85 9.21 -10.12
C SER A 132 8.72 7.95 -10.97
N VAL A 133 9.16 8.00 -12.23
CA VAL A 133 9.15 6.86 -13.15
C VAL A 133 10.18 5.81 -12.73
N CYS A 134 11.41 6.22 -12.41
CA CYS A 134 12.46 5.30 -11.97
C CYS A 134 12.07 4.59 -10.67
N VAL A 135 11.60 5.34 -9.67
CA VAL A 135 11.13 4.75 -8.41
C VAL A 135 9.92 3.84 -8.65
N GLY A 136 8.95 4.28 -9.46
CA GLY A 136 7.78 3.50 -9.83
C GLY A 136 8.16 2.17 -10.50
N ILE A 137 9.05 2.18 -11.48
CA ILE A 137 9.53 0.95 -12.16
C ILE A 137 10.20 0.02 -11.17
N ILE A 138 11.12 0.53 -10.33
CA ILE A 138 11.84 -0.30 -9.36
C ILE A 138 10.87 -0.96 -8.39
N PHE A 139 9.96 -0.18 -7.78
CA PHE A 139 8.98 -0.71 -6.83
C PHE A 139 8.01 -1.69 -7.48
N THR A 140 7.49 -1.38 -8.67
CA THR A 140 6.57 -2.27 -9.39
C THR A 140 7.25 -3.58 -9.73
N ILE A 141 8.48 -3.58 -10.24
CA ILE A 141 9.23 -4.80 -10.54
C ILE A 141 9.46 -5.61 -9.26
N VAL A 142 9.89 -4.97 -8.16
CA VAL A 142 10.12 -5.65 -6.88
C VAL A 142 8.83 -6.30 -6.37
N ILE A 143 7.71 -5.57 -6.36
CA ILE A 143 6.42 -6.10 -5.90
C ILE A 143 5.94 -7.25 -6.79
N VAL A 144 6.03 -7.11 -8.12
CA VAL A 144 5.63 -8.17 -9.05
C VAL A 144 6.48 -9.43 -8.86
N ILE A 145 7.80 -9.30 -8.69
CA ILE A 145 8.68 -10.44 -8.42
C ILE A 145 8.32 -11.08 -7.08
N LEU A 146 8.14 -10.29 -6.01
CA LEU A 146 7.75 -10.81 -4.69
C LEU A 146 6.43 -11.56 -4.74
N LEU A 147 5.42 -11.01 -5.44
CA LEU A 147 4.14 -11.68 -5.63
C LEU A 147 4.26 -12.95 -6.48
N ALA A 148 5.03 -12.92 -7.56
CA ALA A 148 5.26 -14.08 -8.40
C ALA A 148 5.94 -15.21 -7.62
N VAL A 149 6.95 -14.89 -6.80
CA VAL A 149 7.61 -15.88 -5.93
C VAL A 149 6.62 -16.38 -4.88
N PHE A 150 5.90 -15.48 -4.19
CA PHE A 150 4.92 -15.85 -3.17
C PHE A 150 3.83 -16.77 -3.72
N LEU A 151 3.23 -16.45 -4.85
CA LEU A 151 2.18 -17.26 -5.47
C LEU A 151 2.69 -18.63 -5.92
N ASN A 152 3.98 -18.80 -6.20
CA ASN A 152 4.59 -20.11 -6.50
C ASN A 152 4.96 -20.93 -5.24
N THR A 153 4.81 -20.40 -4.03
CA THR A 153 5.02 -21.16 -2.79
C THR A 153 3.78 -21.98 -2.41
N ASP A 154 3.95 -22.98 -1.55
CA ASP A 154 2.83 -23.79 -1.02
C ASP A 154 1.75 -22.93 -0.34
N ILE A 155 2.16 -21.88 0.38
CA ILE A 155 1.24 -20.93 1.04
C ILE A 155 0.50 -20.09 -0.01
N GLY A 156 1.18 -19.67 -1.07
CA GLY A 156 0.56 -18.94 -2.18
C GLY A 156 -0.43 -19.78 -2.97
N GLN A 157 -0.11 -21.06 -3.21
CA GLN A 157 -1.04 -22.00 -3.85
C GLN A 157 -2.25 -22.29 -2.95
N ALA A 158 -2.05 -22.42 -1.64
CA ALA A 158 -3.15 -22.52 -0.68
C ALA A 158 -4.04 -21.26 -0.71
N PHE A 159 -3.44 -20.07 -0.79
CA PHE A 159 -4.17 -18.80 -0.92
C PHE A 159 -5.08 -18.76 -2.16
N ILE A 160 -4.59 -19.22 -3.31
CA ILE A 160 -5.40 -19.35 -4.54
C ILE A 160 -6.53 -20.37 -4.32
N ALA A 161 -6.20 -21.55 -3.79
CA ALA A 161 -7.18 -22.61 -3.56
C ALA A 161 -8.30 -22.21 -2.58
N THR A 162 -8.01 -21.33 -1.62
CA THR A 162 -9.02 -20.75 -0.73
C THR A 162 -10.04 -19.92 -1.49
N GLY A 163 -9.62 -19.13 -2.49
CA GLY A 163 -10.53 -18.34 -3.31
C GLY A 163 -11.45 -19.17 -4.21
N ASP A 164 -10.98 -20.33 -4.66
CA ASP A 164 -11.73 -21.26 -5.51
C ASP A 164 -12.65 -22.22 -4.72
N ASN A 165 -12.51 -22.30 -3.39
CA ASN A 165 -13.27 -23.25 -2.57
C ASN A 165 -13.94 -22.58 -1.36
N GLU A 166 -15.26 -22.37 -1.46
CA GLU A 166 -16.09 -21.79 -0.40
C GLU A 166 -16.04 -22.55 0.94
N LYS A 167 -15.63 -23.83 0.96
CA LYS A 167 -15.47 -24.60 2.20
C LYS A 167 -14.16 -24.30 2.94
N MET A 168 -13.17 -23.74 2.25
CA MET A 168 -11.88 -23.33 2.83
C MET A 168 -11.80 -21.83 3.13
N ALA A 169 -12.67 -21.02 2.53
CA ALA A 169 -12.84 -19.59 2.80
C ALA A 169 -13.61 -19.35 4.11
#